data_AF-A0AA96QWJ9-F1
#
_entry.id   AF-A0AA96QWJ9-F1
#
_cell.length_a   1.000
_cell.length_b   1.000
_cell.length_c   1.000
_cell.angle_alpha   90.00
_cell.angle_beta   90.00
_cell.angle_gamma   90.00
#
_symmetry.space_group_name_H-M   'P 1'
#
loop_
_entity.id
_entity.type
_entity.pdbx_description
1 polymer ?
#
loop_
_entity_poly.entity_id
_entity_poly.type
_entity_poly.pdbx_seq_one_letter_code
_entity_poly.pdbx_strand_id
1 'polypeptide(L)'
;MADKPPKLLFEVSGILTAPPERVAPLLPAPMQGGWWYRGEHHALPHPEGTRYVHRVYNVAQWWRWGVPLANKLFIGYRAGMREGMRRGLERHAAELGCLVRLED
;
A
#
# COMPACT_ATOMS: atom_id res chain seq x y z
N MET A 1 13.82 21.53 -14.97
CA MET A 1 14.30 20.21 -14.51
C MET A 1 13.13 19.25 -14.69
N ALA A 2 13.29 18.20 -15.49
CA ALA A 2 12.21 17.25 -15.73
C ALA A 2 11.85 16.50 -14.43
N ASP A 3 10.56 16.45 -14.12
CA ASP A 3 10.04 15.68 -12.99
C ASP A 3 10.43 14.20 -13.18
N LYS A 4 11.10 13.61 -12.18
CA LYS A 4 11.54 12.21 -12.28
C LYS A 4 10.36 11.30 -11.98
N PRO A 5 10.09 10.29 -12.82
CA PRO A 5 8.96 9.40 -12.60
C PRO A 5 9.06 8.72 -11.23
N PRO A 6 7.92 8.53 -10.53
CA PRO A 6 7.88 7.78 -9.28
C PRO A 6 8.49 6.39 -9.47
N LYS A 7 9.35 5.97 -8.54
CA LYS A 7 9.93 4.62 -8.56
C LYS A 7 9.25 3.76 -7.50
N LEU A 8 8.62 2.65 -7.90
CA LEU A 8 8.08 1.68 -6.95
C LEU A 8 9.20 1.17 -6.03
N LEU A 9 9.00 1.29 -4.72
CA LEU A 9 9.90 0.75 -3.70
C LEU A 9 9.47 -0.66 -3.31
N PHE A 10 8.19 -0.81 -2.99
CA PHE A 10 7.57 -2.11 -2.72
C PHE A 10 6.05 -2.04 -2.83
N GLU A 11 5.46 -3.22 -2.97
CA GLU A 11 4.02 -3.47 -2.97
C GLU A 11 3.70 -4.49 -1.87
N VAL A 12 2.54 -4.32 -1.23
CA VAL A 12 1.92 -5.31 -0.36
C VAL A 12 0.48 -5.50 -0.84
N SER A 13 0.01 -6.74 -0.97
CA SER A 13 -1.35 -7.04 -1.43
C SER A 13 -2.07 -8.05 -0.54
N GLY A 14 -3.40 -8.03 -0.62
CA GLY A 14 -4.29 -8.98 0.04
C GLY A 14 -5.63 -9.06 -0.69
N ILE A 15 -6.34 -10.15 -0.48
CA ILE A 15 -7.61 -10.48 -1.12
C ILE A 15 -8.72 -10.34 -0.09
N LEU A 16 -9.78 -9.61 -0.47
CA LEU A 16 -11.04 -9.49 0.25
C LEU A 16 -12.12 -10.21 -0.54
N THR A 17 -12.93 -11.04 0.10
CA THR A 17 -14.06 -11.74 -0.56
C THR A 17 -15.29 -10.84 -0.76
N ALA A 18 -15.05 -9.56 -1.04
CA ALA A 18 -16.06 -8.55 -1.32
C ALA A 18 -15.77 -7.94 -2.70
N PRO A 19 -16.80 -7.44 -3.41
CA PRO A 19 -16.61 -6.89 -4.75
C PRO A 19 -15.98 -5.47 -4.69
N PRO A 20 -15.23 -5.05 -5.73
CA PRO A 20 -14.40 -3.83 -5.67
C PRO A 20 -15.19 -2.56 -5.39
N GLU A 21 -16.47 -2.50 -5.78
CA GLU A 21 -17.34 -1.34 -5.59
C GLU A 21 -17.65 -1.10 -4.12
N ARG A 22 -17.60 -2.15 -3.29
CA ARG A 22 -17.77 -2.06 -1.83
C ARG A 22 -16.45 -1.79 -1.10
N VAL A 23 -15.34 -2.22 -1.69
CA VAL A 23 -14.00 -2.07 -1.10
C VAL A 23 -13.38 -0.72 -1.43
N ALA A 24 -13.52 -0.22 -2.66
CA ALA A 24 -12.93 1.03 -3.13
C ALA A 24 -13.26 2.25 -2.23
N PRO A 25 -14.50 2.45 -1.75
CA PRO A 25 -14.85 3.58 -0.87
C PRO A 25 -14.23 3.49 0.53
N LEU A 26 -13.80 2.30 0.95
CA LEU A 26 -13.17 2.07 2.26
C LEU A 26 -11.66 2.26 2.20
N LEU A 27 -11.08 2.39 1.00
CA LEU A 27 -9.65 2.55 0.87
C LEU A 27 -9.20 3.90 1.41
N PRO A 28 -8.09 3.94 2.16
CA PRO A 28 -7.51 5.20 2.58
C PRO A 28 -7.11 6.05 1.36
N ALA A 29 -7.25 7.36 1.49
CA ALA A 29 -6.73 8.29 0.49
C ALA A 29 -5.20 8.11 0.33
N PRO A 30 -4.65 8.33 -0.87
CA PRO A 30 -3.20 8.33 -1.06
C PRO A 30 -2.51 9.29 -0.09
N MET A 31 -1.42 8.83 0.53
CA MET A 31 -0.69 9.61 1.52
C MET A 31 0.75 9.82 1.06
N GLN A 32 1.14 11.08 0.90
CA GLN A 32 2.55 11.45 0.77
C GLN A 32 3.12 11.69 2.16
N GLY A 33 4.30 11.15 2.45
CA GLY A 33 5.04 11.56 3.63
C GLY A 33 6.45 12.02 3.32
N GLY A 34 6.77 13.15 3.92
CA GLY A 34 7.98 13.89 3.62
C GLY A 34 8.11 14.24 2.14
N TRP A 35 9.37 14.38 1.73
CA TRP A 35 9.74 14.78 0.37
C TRP A 35 9.94 13.58 -0.58
N TRP A 36 9.80 12.35 -0.08
CA TRP A 36 10.33 11.17 -0.78
C TRP A 36 9.39 9.99 -0.93
N TYR A 37 8.38 9.80 -0.09
CA TYR A 37 7.49 8.64 -0.21
C TYR A 37 6.03 9.02 -0.49
N ARG A 38 5.38 8.23 -1.34
CA ARG A 38 3.93 8.27 -1.56
C ARG A 38 3.36 6.85 -1.48
N GLY A 39 2.43 6.64 -0.56
CA GLY A 39 1.65 5.41 -0.42
C GLY A 39 0.32 5.56 -1.17
N GLU A 40 0.02 4.60 -2.03
CA GLU A 40 -1.24 4.55 -2.78
C GLU A 40 -1.97 3.24 -2.50
N HIS A 41 -3.28 3.32 -2.47
CA HIS A 41 -4.19 2.21 -2.21
C HIS A 41 -5.02 1.95 -3.46
N HIS A 42 -5.08 0.69 -3.89
CA HIS A 42 -5.79 0.28 -5.11
C HIS A 42 -6.69 -0.92 -4.80
N ALA A 43 -7.94 -0.89 -5.27
CA ALA A 43 -8.84 -2.04 -5.27
C ALA A 43 -8.91 -2.56 -6.70
N LEU A 44 -8.35 -3.75 -6.92
CA LEU A 44 -8.33 -4.39 -8.23
C LEU A 44 -9.31 -5.57 -8.24
N PRO A 45 -10.00 -5.83 -9.35
CA PRO A 45 -10.85 -7.02 -9.48
C PRO A 45 -10.01 -8.30 -9.36
N HIS A 46 -10.52 -9.28 -8.61
CA HIS A 46 -9.91 -10.59 -8.40
C HIS A 46 -10.97 -11.70 -8.51
N PRO A 47 -10.66 -12.91 -9.01
CA PRO A 47 -11.65 -14.00 -9.10
C PRO A 47 -12.35 -14.34 -7.77
N GLU A 48 -11.65 -14.16 -6.65
CA GLU A 48 -12.18 -14.38 -5.29
C GLU A 48 -12.84 -13.14 -4.66
N GLY A 49 -12.90 -12.01 -5.37
CA GLY A 49 -13.47 -10.74 -4.89
C GLY A 49 -12.64 -9.52 -5.32
N THR A 50 -11.91 -8.94 -4.37
CA THR A 50 -11.08 -7.75 -4.59
C THR A 50 -9.65 -8.00 -4.12
N ARG A 51 -8.68 -7.74 -4.98
CA ARG A 51 -7.28 -7.63 -4.61
C ARG A 51 -6.99 -6.19 -4.18
N TYR A 52 -6.88 -5.99 -2.88
CA TYR A 52 -6.41 -4.73 -2.32
C TYR A 52 -4.88 -4.67 -2.39
N VAL A 53 -4.36 -3.56 -2.91
CA VAL A 53 -2.94 -3.37 -3.13
C VAL A 53 -2.50 -2.03 -2.54
N HIS A 54 -1.49 -2.07 -1.68
CA HIS A 54 -0.79 -0.89 -1.21
C HIS A 54 0.58 -0.77 -1.87
N ARG A 55 0.78 0.30 -2.64
CA ARG A 55 2.03 0.59 -3.35
C ARG A 55 2.75 1.76 -2.73
N VAL A 56 4.04 1.60 -2.46
CA VAL A 56 4.89 2.68 -1.95
C VAL A 56 5.86 3.10 -3.02
N TYR A 57 5.80 4.38 -3.40
CA TYR A 57 6.63 4.98 -4.42
C TYR A 57 7.64 5.95 -3.81
N ASN A 58 8.83 5.98 -4.40
CA ASN A 58 9.80 7.05 -4.23
C ASN A 58 9.49 8.20 -5.19
N VAL A 59 9.02 9.31 -4.65
CA VAL A 59 8.66 10.56 -5.35
C VAL A 59 9.68 11.67 -5.15
N ALA A 60 10.85 11.40 -4.56
CA ALA A 60 11.86 12.42 -4.30
C ALA A 60 12.38 13.07 -5.58
N GLN A 61 12.19 14.37 -5.72
CA GLN A 61 12.73 15.14 -6.86
C GLN A 61 14.23 15.48 -6.63
N TRP A 62 14.63 15.64 -5.37
CA TRP A 62 15.98 16.03 -4.94
C TRP A 62 16.44 15.11 -3.81
N TRP A 63 17.75 14.95 -3.62
CA TRP A 63 18.31 14.10 -2.54
C TRP A 63 17.86 12.63 -2.56
N ARG A 64 17.64 12.07 -3.76
CA ARG A 64 17.21 10.67 -3.95
C ARG A 64 18.17 9.64 -3.35
N TRP A 65 19.45 9.99 -3.20
CA TRP A 65 20.47 9.16 -2.54
C TRP A 65 20.22 9.00 -1.04
N GLY A 66 19.51 9.94 -0.40
CA GLY A 66 19.10 9.85 1.00
C GLY A 66 17.96 8.84 1.23
N VAL A 67 17.21 8.48 0.18
CA VAL A 67 16.10 7.51 0.28
C VAL A 67 16.58 6.11 0.62
N PRO A 68 17.58 5.50 -0.04
CA PRO A 68 18.12 4.20 0.40
C PRO A 68 18.76 4.26 1.79
N LEU A 69 19.28 5.42 2.23
CA LEU A 69 19.80 5.61 3.58
C LEU A 69 18.67 5.63 4.63
N ALA A 70 17.59 6.36 4.36
CA ALA A 70 16.36 6.29 5.13
C ALA A 70 15.79 4.86 5.12
N ASN A 71 15.68 4.21 3.96
CA ASN A 71 15.22 2.82 3.84
C ASN A 71 16.08 1.83 4.65
N LYS A 72 17.40 2.04 4.76
CA LYS A 72 18.27 1.23 5.63
C LYS A 72 17.99 1.45 7.13
N LEU A 73 17.63 2.68 7.53
CA LEU A 73 17.12 2.95 8.88
C LEU A 73 15.71 2.36 9.11
N PHE A 74 15.02 2.02 8.02
CA PHE A 74 13.68 1.42 7.99
C PHE A 74 13.71 -0.09 7.66
N ILE A 75 14.83 -0.80 7.87
CA ILE A 75 14.84 -2.28 7.86
C ILE A 75 13.90 -2.76 8.98
N GLY A 76 12.69 -3.15 8.61
CA GLY A 76 11.57 -3.44 9.53
C GLY A 76 10.28 -2.70 9.18
N TYR A 77 10.35 -1.57 8.47
CA TYR A 77 9.19 -0.80 8.03
C TYR A 77 8.34 -1.55 7.00
N ARG A 78 8.95 -2.32 6.10
CA ARG A 78 8.20 -3.20 5.17
C ARG A 78 7.41 -4.26 5.92
N ALA A 79 8.02 -4.89 6.92
CA ALA A 79 7.35 -5.90 7.75
C ALA A 79 6.27 -5.28 8.64
N GLY A 80 6.57 -4.15 9.29
CA GLY A 80 5.60 -3.40 10.10
C GLY A 80 4.44 -2.85 9.28
N MET A 81 4.69 -2.43 8.03
CA MET A 81 3.64 -1.99 7.11
C MET A 81 2.83 -3.15 6.57
N ARG A 82 3.45 -4.30 6.28
CA ARG A 82 2.71 -5.53 5.95
C ARG A 82 1.77 -5.92 7.09
N GLU A 83 2.26 -5.87 8.32
CA GLU A 83 1.48 -6.17 9.51
C GLU A 83 0.39 -5.12 9.82
N GLY A 84 0.67 -3.84 9.62
CA GLY A 84 -0.32 -2.77 9.73
C GLY A 84 -1.40 -2.88 8.65
N MET A 85 -1.00 -3.22 7.43
CA MET A 85 -1.92 -3.49 6.32
C MET A 85 -2.78 -4.71 6.61
N ARG A 86 -2.21 -5.79 7.14
CA ARG A 86 -2.96 -6.97 7.59
C ARG A 86 -4.04 -6.58 8.59
N ARG A 87 -3.69 -5.82 9.63
CA ARG A 87 -4.66 -5.34 10.63
C ARG A 87 -5.74 -4.44 10.03
N GLY A 88 -5.37 -3.56 9.09
CA GLY A 88 -6.33 -2.72 8.37
C GLY A 88 -7.30 -3.53 7.53
N LEU A 89 -6.78 -4.52 6.78
CA LEU A 89 -7.59 -5.44 5.99
C LEU A 89 -8.53 -6.28 6.86
N GLU A 90 -8.05 -6.80 7.99
CA GLU A 90 -8.87 -7.56 8.95
C GLU A 90 -10.00 -6.71 9.53
N ARG A 91 -9.71 -5.44 9.83
CA ARG A 91 -10.73 -4.49 10.27
C ARG A 91 -11.79 -4.25 9.20
N HIS A 92 -11.38 -3.95 7.97
CA HIS A 92 -12.34 -3.73 6.87
C HIS A 92 -13.12 -5.00 6.52
N ALA A 93 -12.49 -6.17 6.61
CA ALA A 93 -13.16 -7.45 6.44
C ALA A 93 -14.24 -7.67 7.50
N ALA A 94 -13.96 -7.33 8.76
CA ALA A 94 -14.95 -7.36 9.85
C ALA A 94 -16.09 -6.34 9.63
N GLU A 95 -15.78 -5.11 9.21
CA GLU A 95 -16.78 -4.06 8.91
C GLU A 95 -17.70 -4.46 7.73
N LEU A 96 -17.16 -5.17 6.75
CA LEU A 96 -17.90 -5.67 5.58
C LEU A 96 -18.58 -7.03 5.78
N GLY A 97 -18.25 -7.75 6.86
CA GLY A 97 -18.67 -9.13 7.08
C GLY A 97 -18.11 -10.11 6.05
N CYS A 98 -16.89 -9.90 5.55
CA CYS A 98 -16.23 -10.73 4.55
C CYS A 98 -14.94 -11.39 5.07
N LEU A 99 -14.39 -12.33 4.30
CA LEU A 99 -13.14 -13.00 4.61
C LEU A 99 -11.95 -12.27 3.97
N VAL A 100 -10.79 -12.34 4.64
CA VAL A 100 -9.52 -11.81 4.14
C VAL A 100 -8.50 -12.93 3.96
N ARG A 101 -7.76 -12.89 2.85
CA ARG A 101 -6.61 -13.75 2.59
C ARG A 101 -5.43 -12.88 2.18
N LEU A 102 -4.31 -12.94 2.91
CA LEU A 102 -3.09 -12.24 2.51
C LEU A 102 -2.40 -12.97 1.36
N GLU A 103 -1.81 -12.20 0.44
CA GLU A 103 -0.83 -12.71 -0.51
C GLU A 103 0.57 -12.64 0.15
N ASP A 104 1.43 -13.63 -0.15
CA ASP A 104 2.77 -13.71 0.45
C ASP A 104 3.83 -12.86 -0.26
#